data_AF-A0A7S4RYB8-F1
#
_entry.id   AF-A0A7S4RYB8-F1
#
_cell.length_a   1.000
_cell.length_b   1.000
_cell.length_c   1.000
_cell.angle_alpha   90.00
_cell.angle_beta   90.00
_cell.angle_gamma   90.00
#
_symmetry.space_group_name_H-M   'P 1'
#
loop_
_entity.id
_entity.type
_entity.pdbx_description
1 polymer ?
#
loop_
_entity_poly.entity_id
_entity_poly.type
_entity_poly.pdbx_seq_one_letter_code
_entity_poly.pdbx_strand_id
1 'polypeptide(L)'
;LLELLLKLSVLRAEFFCSAFNVFDFLVVVVMTAELYVQAVVRSSTPSVSFLRTMRLLRLARVMRVIHTMRVFKQLRVLIRALVLSFLSVMWSAAVLLIFMVMGALFLVQMLRGYILDRGNDLEMRLWANRHYGTSLKALYTMFEITFSGCWPGYARRLMEEVSKWVALFFVVYVILVVFTVVRMIF
;
A
#
# COMPACT_ATOMS: atom_id res chain seq x y z
N LEU A 1 30.47 -11.90 -16.70
CA LEU A 1 30.57 -13.37 -16.52
C LEU A 1 31.00 -13.72 -15.10
N LEU A 2 32.14 -13.24 -14.61
CA LEU A 2 32.61 -13.52 -13.23
C LEU A 2 31.60 -13.13 -12.14
N GLU A 3 31.06 -11.91 -12.17
CA GLU A 3 30.09 -11.43 -11.16
C GLU A 3 28.76 -12.22 -11.17
N LEU A 4 28.38 -12.77 -12.33
CA LEU A 4 27.15 -13.56 -12.49
C LEU A 4 27.36 -15.02 -12.05
N LEU A 5 28.53 -15.60 -12.38
CA LEU A 5 28.93 -16.92 -11.89
C LEU A 5 29.06 -16.92 -10.37
N LEU A 6 29.64 -15.88 -9.78
CA LEU A 6 29.72 -15.72 -8.33
C LEU A 6 28.33 -15.64 -7.67
N LYS A 7 27.40 -14.85 -8.24
CA LYS A 7 26.01 -14.80 -7.75
C LYS A 7 25.27 -16.13 -7.89
N LEU A 8 25.48 -16.86 -8.99
CA LEU A 8 24.87 -18.17 -9.23
C LEU A 8 25.43 -19.23 -8.26
N SER A 9 26.74 -19.21 -8.00
CA SER A 9 27.41 -20.11 -7.07
C SER A 9 26.98 -19.87 -5.62
N VAL A 10 26.72 -18.63 -5.24
CA VAL A 10 26.36 -18.25 -3.86
C VAL A 10 24.85 -18.41 -3.58
N LEU A 11 23.96 -18.06 -4.51
CA LEU A 11 22.49 -18.02 -4.25
C LEU A 11 21.68 -19.23 -4.75
N ARG A 12 22.28 -20.18 -5.48
CA ARG A 12 21.70 -21.46 -5.97
C ARG A 12 20.17 -21.48 -6.19
N ALA A 13 19.35 -21.74 -5.17
CA ALA A 13 17.90 -21.86 -5.29
C ALA A 13 17.12 -20.54 -5.07
N GLU A 14 17.59 -19.65 -4.17
CA GLU A 14 16.98 -18.32 -3.95
C GLU A 14 17.15 -17.39 -5.15
N PHE A 15 18.11 -17.69 -6.03
CA PHE A 15 18.34 -16.94 -7.25
C PHE A 15 17.11 -16.96 -8.18
N PHE A 16 16.36 -18.08 -8.23
CA PHE A 16 15.19 -18.23 -9.09
C PHE A 16 13.89 -17.64 -8.50
N CYS A 17 13.83 -17.40 -7.19
CA CYS A 17 12.69 -16.70 -6.57
C CYS A 17 12.67 -15.19 -6.88
N SER A 18 13.82 -14.60 -7.24
CA SER A 18 13.89 -13.20 -7.63
C SER A 18 13.77 -13.05 -9.15
N ALA A 19 12.63 -12.56 -9.62
CA ALA A 19 12.36 -12.32 -11.05
C ALA A 19 13.47 -11.48 -11.74
N PHE A 20 14.10 -10.57 -11.00
CA PHE A 20 15.18 -9.72 -11.51
C PHE A 20 16.50 -10.48 -11.74
N ASN A 21 16.80 -11.47 -10.88
CA ASN A 21 18.00 -12.29 -11.03
C ASN A 21 17.88 -13.24 -12.22
N VAL A 22 16.69 -13.82 -12.42
CA VAL A 22 16.38 -14.65 -13.60
C VAL A 22 16.48 -13.83 -14.88
N PHE A 23 15.98 -12.60 -14.88
CA PHE A 23 16.10 -11.69 -16.01
C PHE A 23 17.55 -11.30 -16.32
N ASP A 24 18.35 -10.95 -15.31
CA ASP A 24 19.79 -10.65 -15.47
C ASP A 24 20.56 -11.86 -16.04
N PHE A 25 20.24 -13.07 -15.59
CA PHE A 25 20.84 -14.30 -16.10
C PHE A 25 20.50 -14.52 -17.59
N LEU A 26 19.23 -14.38 -17.95
CA LEU A 26 18.76 -14.54 -19.34
C LEU A 26 19.45 -13.54 -20.28
N VAL A 27 19.60 -12.28 -19.84
CA VAL A 27 20.31 -11.24 -20.60
C VAL A 27 21.78 -11.62 -20.81
N VAL A 28 22.48 -12.11 -19.79
CA VAL A 28 23.88 -12.54 -19.97
C VAL A 28 23.98 -13.71 -20.93
N VAL A 29 23.12 -14.73 -20.82
CA VAL A 29 23.09 -15.87 -21.75
C VAL A 29 22.93 -15.41 -23.20
N VAL A 30 21.97 -14.52 -23.48
CA VAL A 30 21.72 -13.97 -24.83
C VAL A 30 22.96 -13.20 -25.35
N MET A 31 23.66 -12.46 -24.49
CA MET A 31 24.86 -11.70 -24.88
C MET A 31 26.06 -12.61 -25.17
N THR A 32 26.23 -13.69 -24.40
CA THR A 32 27.30 -14.68 -24.69
C THR A 32 27.00 -15.39 -26.00
N ALA A 33 25.75 -15.78 -26.23
CA ALA A 33 25.32 -16.37 -27.50
C ALA A 33 25.55 -15.41 -28.69
N GLU A 34 25.28 -14.12 -28.53
CA GLU A 34 25.59 -13.09 -29.54
C GLU A 34 27.07 -13.07 -29.93
N LEU A 35 27.97 -13.10 -28.94
CA LEU A 35 29.42 -13.07 -29.15
C LEU A 35 29.89 -14.28 -29.96
N TYR A 36 29.40 -15.47 -29.63
CA TYR A 36 29.69 -16.69 -30.39
C TYR A 36 29.15 -16.63 -31.82
N VAL A 37 27.91 -16.16 -31.98
CA VAL A 37 27.24 -16.02 -33.28
C VAL A 37 27.97 -15.02 -34.19
N GLN A 38 28.44 -13.89 -33.66
CA GLN A 38 29.24 -12.93 -34.40
C GLN A 38 30.62 -13.46 -34.79
N ALA A 39 31.25 -14.28 -33.92
CA ALA A 39 32.54 -14.89 -34.23
C ALA A 39 32.43 -15.87 -35.41
N VAL A 40 31.38 -16.70 -35.45
CA VAL A 40 31.14 -17.70 -36.51
C VAL A 40 30.77 -17.06 -37.86
N VAL A 41 30.08 -15.91 -37.86
CA VAL A 41 29.70 -15.24 -39.11
C VAL A 41 30.78 -14.41 -39.76
N ARG A 42 31.83 -14.02 -39.03
CA ARG A 42 33.02 -13.45 -39.70
C ARG A 42 33.68 -14.43 -40.69
N SER A 43 33.38 -15.73 -40.58
CA SER A 43 33.87 -16.78 -41.48
C SER A 43 32.86 -17.26 -42.54
N SER A 44 31.64 -16.72 -42.63
CA SER A 44 30.62 -17.24 -43.58
C SER A 44 29.64 -16.17 -44.12
N THR A 45 29.05 -16.41 -45.29
CA THR A 45 28.08 -15.50 -45.93
C THR A 45 26.74 -15.46 -45.17
N PRO A 46 26.18 -14.27 -44.86
CA PRO A 46 25.03 -14.17 -43.95
C PRO A 46 23.71 -14.61 -44.61
N SER A 47 22.98 -15.52 -43.95
CA SER A 47 21.66 -15.99 -44.36
C SER A 47 20.51 -15.09 -43.86
N VAL A 48 19.32 -15.17 -44.46
CA VAL A 48 18.14 -14.35 -44.09
C VAL A 48 17.70 -14.58 -42.63
N SER A 49 17.86 -15.80 -42.11
CA SER A 49 17.59 -16.11 -40.70
C SER A 49 18.55 -15.35 -39.76
N PHE A 50 19.76 -15.06 -40.24
CA PHE A 50 20.80 -14.33 -39.51
C PHE A 50 20.51 -12.84 -39.36
N LEU A 51 19.90 -12.23 -40.36
CA LEU A 51 19.41 -10.85 -40.28
C LEU A 51 18.29 -10.70 -39.23
N ARG A 52 17.50 -11.76 -39.04
CA ARG A 52 16.41 -11.81 -38.05
C ARG A 52 16.95 -11.91 -36.62
N THR A 53 17.94 -12.77 -36.38
CA THR A 53 18.62 -12.86 -35.07
C THR A 53 19.37 -11.58 -34.73
N MET A 54 20.05 -10.94 -35.68
CA MET A 54 20.68 -9.62 -35.50
C MET A 54 19.70 -8.53 -35.02
N ARG A 55 18.44 -8.53 -35.50
CA ARG A 55 17.41 -7.59 -35.01
C ARG A 55 16.97 -7.90 -33.59
N LEU A 56 16.74 -9.17 -33.25
CA LEU A 56 16.40 -9.59 -31.90
C LEU A 56 17.52 -9.25 -30.89
N LEU A 57 18.77 -9.36 -31.32
CA LEU A 57 19.94 -9.01 -30.53
C LEU A 57 20.07 -7.49 -30.26
N ARG A 58 19.71 -6.64 -31.24
CA ARG A 58 19.62 -5.18 -30.99
C ARG A 58 18.60 -4.86 -29.91
N LEU A 59 17.43 -5.51 -29.92
CA LEU A 59 16.41 -5.36 -28.88
C LEU A 59 16.93 -5.80 -27.51
N ALA A 60 17.67 -6.92 -27.44
CA ALA A 60 18.31 -7.38 -26.21
C ALA A 60 19.35 -6.40 -25.66
N ARG A 61 20.14 -5.74 -26.53
CA ARG A 61 21.07 -4.67 -26.12
C ARG A 61 20.35 -3.45 -25.55
N VAL A 62 19.25 -3.01 -26.17
CA VAL A 62 18.43 -1.89 -25.68
C VAL A 62 17.84 -2.22 -24.30
N MET A 63 17.31 -3.43 -24.13
CA MET A 63 16.83 -3.92 -22.83
C MET A 63 17.93 -3.94 -21.76
N ARG A 64 19.16 -4.31 -22.13
CA ARG A 64 20.32 -4.24 -21.22
C ARG A 64 20.66 -2.81 -20.84
N VAL A 65 20.68 -1.86 -21.78
CA VAL A 65 20.95 -0.44 -21.47
C VAL A 65 19.90 0.09 -20.51
N ILE A 66 18.62 -0.21 -20.75
CA ILE A 66 17.51 0.14 -19.87
C ILE A 66 17.71 -0.47 -18.47
N HIS A 67 18.11 -1.75 -18.37
CA HIS A 67 18.34 -2.38 -17.07
C HIS A 67 19.62 -1.88 -16.35
N THR A 68 20.68 -1.58 -17.12
CA THR A 68 21.98 -1.10 -16.61
C THR A 68 21.93 0.39 -16.25
N MET A 69 20.91 1.13 -16.73
CA MET A 69 20.69 2.51 -16.32
C MET A 69 20.55 2.57 -14.80
N ARG A 70 21.43 3.36 -14.18
CA ARG A 70 21.49 3.60 -12.72
C ARG A 70 20.13 3.99 -12.13
N VAL A 71 19.23 4.53 -12.94
CA VAL A 71 17.83 4.86 -12.61
C VAL A 71 17.08 3.66 -12.03
N PHE A 72 17.16 2.46 -12.63
CA PHE A 72 16.50 1.27 -12.08
C PHE A 72 17.14 0.78 -10.77
N LYS A 73 18.45 1.01 -10.59
CA LYS A 73 19.13 0.71 -9.32
C LYS A 73 18.69 1.67 -8.21
N GLN A 74 18.62 2.96 -8.50
CA GLN A 74 18.14 4.00 -7.57
C GLN A 74 16.65 3.80 -7.25
N LEU A 75 15.82 3.53 -8.26
CA LEU A 75 14.39 3.24 -8.08
C LEU A 75 14.16 1.99 -7.23
N ARG A 76 14.97 0.93 -7.40
CA ARG A 76 14.90 -0.27 -6.53
C ARG A 76 15.24 0.04 -5.08
N VAL A 77 16.23 0.89 -4.83
CA VAL A 77 16.57 1.32 -3.46
C VAL A 77 15.44 2.16 -2.88
N LEU A 78 14.86 3.07 -3.67
CA LEU A 78 13.70 3.86 -3.27
C LEU A 78 12.49 2.97 -2.96
N ILE A 79 12.16 2.01 -3.82
CA ILE A 79 11.06 1.06 -3.61
C ILE A 79 11.32 0.20 -2.38
N ARG A 80 12.54 -0.29 -2.15
CA ARG A 80 12.86 -1.03 -0.92
C ARG A 80 12.69 -0.17 0.32
N ALA A 81 13.16 1.08 0.29
CA ALA A 81 12.95 2.03 1.38
C ALA A 81 11.45 2.30 1.60
N LEU A 82 10.68 2.47 0.52
CA LEU A 82 9.23 2.67 0.57
C LEU A 82 8.52 1.45 1.15
N VAL A 83 8.86 0.22 0.76
CA VAL A 83 8.25 -1.01 1.29
C VAL A 83 8.54 -1.17 2.78
N LEU A 84 9.78 -0.89 3.21
CA LEU A 84 10.16 -0.91 4.63
C LEU A 84 9.38 0.14 5.42
N SER A 85 9.27 1.37 4.91
CA SER A 85 8.46 2.42 5.53
C SER A 85 6.96 2.11 5.50
N PHE A 86 6.48 1.46 4.43
CA PHE A 86 5.07 1.09 4.27
C PHE A 86 4.64 0.09 5.34
N LEU A 87 5.49 -0.87 5.70
CA LEU A 87 5.21 -1.78 6.81
C LEU A 87 5.00 -1.01 8.14
N SER A 88 5.83 -0.01 8.43
CA SER A 88 5.67 0.84 9.62
C SER A 88 4.37 1.66 9.58
N VAL A 89 4.01 2.19 8.40
CA VAL A 89 2.74 2.91 8.20
C VAL A 89 1.55 1.97 8.36
N MET A 90 1.63 0.74 7.86
CA MET A 90 0.58 -0.27 8.01
C MET A 90 0.32 -0.61 9.48
N TRP A 91 1.36 -0.81 10.29
CA TRP A 91 1.19 -1.05 11.73
C TRP A 91 0.51 0.12 12.43
N SER A 92 0.91 1.35 12.08
CA SER A 92 0.29 2.56 12.63
C SER A 92 -1.18 2.70 12.21
N ALA A 93 -1.49 2.39 10.95
CA ALA A 93 -2.86 2.36 10.43
C ALA A 93 -3.72 1.27 11.10
N ALA A 94 -3.14 0.11 11.41
CA ALA A 94 -3.83 -0.95 12.15
C ALA A 94 -4.19 -0.51 13.57
N VAL A 95 -3.28 0.15 14.28
CA VAL A 95 -3.56 0.73 15.61
C VAL A 95 -4.65 1.78 15.53
N LEU A 96 -4.61 2.67 14.53
CA LEU A 96 -5.66 3.66 14.29
C LEU A 96 -7.03 2.99 14.07
N LEU A 97 -7.07 1.92 13.27
CA LEU A 97 -8.29 1.15 13.03
C LEU A 97 -8.86 0.56 14.32
N ILE A 98 -8.02 0.07 15.22
CA ILE A 98 -8.44 -0.45 16.53
C ILE A 98 -9.13 0.66 17.36
N PHE A 99 -8.54 1.86 17.43
CA PHE A 99 -9.17 2.99 18.12
C PHE A 99 -10.52 3.40 17.50
N MET A 100 -10.61 3.42 16.17
CA MET A 100 -11.87 3.69 15.47
C MET A 100 -12.94 2.64 15.79
N VAL A 101 -12.58 1.35 15.79
CA VAL A 101 -13.51 0.25 16.14
C VAL A 101 -13.95 0.35 17.59
N MET A 102 -13.04 0.62 18.53
CA MET A 102 -13.39 0.79 19.95
C MET A 102 -14.38 1.95 20.13
N GLY A 103 -14.11 3.10 19.51
CA GLY A 103 -15.00 4.26 19.56
C GLY A 103 -16.37 3.98 18.91
N ALA A 104 -16.38 3.28 17.78
CA ALA A 104 -17.62 2.88 17.11
C ALA A 104 -18.47 1.95 17.99
N LEU A 105 -17.87 0.93 18.60
CA LEU A 105 -18.59 0.01 19.48
C LEU A 105 -19.11 0.71 20.74
N PHE A 106 -18.33 1.62 21.31
CA PHE A 106 -18.77 2.43 22.46
C PHE A 106 -20.02 3.25 22.12
N LEU A 107 -20.02 3.98 20.99
CA LEU A 107 -21.16 4.77 20.54
C LEU A 107 -22.38 3.88 20.22
N VAL A 108 -22.20 2.75 19.54
CA VAL A 108 -23.30 1.80 19.26
C VAL A 108 -23.96 1.36 20.56
N GLN A 109 -23.17 0.96 21.56
CA GLN A 109 -23.71 0.49 22.84
C GLN A 109 -24.43 1.61 23.59
N MET A 110 -23.85 2.80 23.61
CA MET A 110 -24.41 3.96 24.31
C MET A 110 -25.71 4.47 23.67
N LEU A 111 -25.77 4.56 22.33
CA LEU A 111 -26.94 5.06 21.61
C LEU A 111 -28.06 4.02 21.47
N ARG A 112 -27.78 2.73 21.70
CA ARG A 112 -28.77 1.66 21.50
C ARG A 112 -30.05 1.88 22.31
N GLY A 113 -29.92 2.29 23.57
CA GLY A 113 -31.07 2.61 24.42
C GLY A 113 -31.90 3.76 23.86
N TYR A 114 -31.24 4.84 23.46
CA TYR A 114 -31.87 6.03 22.88
C TYR A 114 -32.61 5.71 21.56
N ILE A 115 -32.00 4.91 20.67
CA ILE A 115 -32.58 4.52 19.38
C ILE A 115 -33.85 3.67 19.56
N LEU A 116 -33.85 2.77 20.53
CA LEU A 116 -34.97 1.83 20.75
C LEU A 116 -36.14 2.47 21.50
N ASP A 117 -35.90 3.48 22.31
CA ASP A 117 -36.93 4.18 23.08
C ASP A 117 -37.89 4.95 22.16
N ARG A 118 -39.18 4.61 22.25
CA ARG A 118 -40.24 5.24 21.43
C ARG A 118 -40.68 6.61 21.94
N GLY A 119 -40.28 7.00 23.15
CA GLY A 119 -40.55 8.34 23.70
C GLY A 119 -39.64 9.44 23.13
N ASN A 120 -38.51 9.07 22.52
CA ASN A 120 -37.57 10.03 21.92
C ASN A 120 -38.00 10.45 20.51
N ASP A 121 -37.54 11.63 20.10
CA ASP A 121 -37.83 12.21 18.79
C ASP A 121 -37.51 11.24 17.63
N LEU A 122 -38.46 11.13 16.69
CA LEU A 122 -38.36 10.17 15.60
C LEU A 122 -37.22 10.51 14.64
N GLU A 123 -37.03 11.79 14.34
CA GLU A 123 -35.99 12.25 13.42
C GLU A 123 -34.60 11.94 13.99
N MET A 124 -34.38 12.26 15.27
CA MET A 124 -33.11 12.01 15.94
C MET A 124 -32.81 10.50 16.03
N ARG A 125 -33.80 9.66 16.31
CA ARG A 125 -33.62 8.20 16.34
C ARG A 125 -33.23 7.63 14.98
N LEU A 126 -33.86 8.10 13.90
CA LEU A 126 -33.52 7.69 12.53
C LEU A 126 -32.11 8.16 12.15
N TRP A 127 -31.74 9.40 12.52
CA TRP A 127 -30.40 9.91 12.32
C TRP A 127 -29.35 9.10 13.09
N ALA A 128 -29.59 8.84 14.38
CA ALA A 128 -28.72 8.04 15.23
C ALA A 128 -28.59 6.59 14.71
N ASN A 129 -29.66 5.99 14.21
CA ASN A 129 -29.62 4.65 13.62
C ASN A 129 -28.91 4.60 12.25
N ARG A 130 -28.97 5.70 11.47
CA ARG A 130 -28.24 5.80 10.20
C ARG A 130 -26.73 5.83 10.41
N HIS A 131 -26.26 6.50 11.47
CA HIS A 131 -24.82 6.66 11.75
C HIS A 131 -24.29 5.61 12.73
N TYR A 132 -25.03 5.26 13.77
CA TYR A 132 -24.57 4.41 14.88
C TYR A 132 -25.41 3.14 15.09
N GLY A 133 -26.34 2.83 14.18
CA GLY A 133 -27.24 1.68 14.35
C GLY A 133 -26.57 0.31 14.25
N THR A 134 -25.46 0.20 13.50
CA THR A 134 -24.67 -1.03 13.40
C THR A 134 -23.19 -0.70 13.52
N SER A 135 -22.38 -1.69 13.90
CA SER A 135 -20.94 -1.51 14.07
C SER A 135 -20.24 -1.00 12.81
N LEU A 136 -20.68 -1.42 11.61
CA LEU A 136 -20.12 -0.95 10.34
C LEU A 136 -20.49 0.51 10.04
N LYS A 137 -21.75 0.90 10.30
CA LYS A 137 -22.19 2.29 10.14
C LYS A 137 -21.41 3.20 11.08
N ALA A 138 -21.29 2.79 12.35
CA ALA A 138 -20.55 3.53 13.36
C ALA A 138 -19.06 3.64 13.02
N LEU A 139 -18.46 2.55 12.52
CA LEU A 139 -17.07 2.56 12.05
C LEU A 139 -16.87 3.55 10.89
N TYR A 140 -17.80 3.58 9.94
CA TYR A 140 -17.77 4.54 8.84
C TYR A 140 -17.90 5.99 9.35
N THR A 141 -18.80 6.25 10.30
CA THR A 141 -18.90 7.59 10.93
C THR A 141 -17.62 7.97 11.69
N MET A 142 -17.01 7.04 12.43
CA MET A 142 -15.72 7.28 13.11
C MET A 142 -14.59 7.54 12.11
N PHE A 143 -14.60 6.87 10.96
CA PHE A 143 -13.68 7.14 9.86
C PHE A 143 -13.88 8.57 9.32
N GLU A 144 -15.11 8.99 9.06
CA GLU A 144 -15.40 10.37 8.64
C GLU A 144 -14.93 11.40 9.67
N ILE A 145 -15.23 11.19 10.95
CA ILE A 145 -14.77 12.04 12.07
C ILE A 145 -13.24 12.16 12.07
N THR A 146 -12.54 11.05 11.84
CA THR A 146 -11.08 10.98 11.92
C THR A 146 -10.39 11.68 10.75
N PHE A 147 -10.87 11.48 9.52
CA PHE A 147 -10.20 11.96 8.31
C PHE A 147 -10.74 13.27 7.75
N SER A 148 -12.06 13.53 7.90
CA SER A 148 -12.68 14.73 7.33
C SER A 148 -12.82 15.88 8.33
N GLY A 149 -12.55 15.64 9.61
CA GLY A 149 -12.64 16.66 10.65
C GLY A 149 -14.05 17.17 10.92
N CYS A 150 -15.10 16.52 10.38
CA CYS A 150 -16.51 16.86 10.55
C CYS A 150 -17.09 16.50 11.93
N TRP A 151 -16.22 16.11 12.87
CA TRP A 151 -16.59 15.70 14.23
C TRP A 151 -17.46 16.72 15.00
N PRO A 152 -17.36 18.05 14.82
CA PRO A 152 -18.23 18.97 15.56
C PRO A 152 -19.71 18.81 15.20
N GLY A 153 -20.02 18.48 13.94
CA GLY A 153 -21.39 18.28 13.48
C GLY A 153 -22.02 17.02 14.08
N TYR A 154 -21.23 15.93 14.15
CA TYR A 154 -21.64 14.68 14.78
C TYR A 154 -21.77 14.81 16.30
N ALA A 155 -20.76 15.41 16.95
CA ALA A 155 -20.73 15.56 18.40
C ALA A 155 -21.84 16.50 18.91
N ARG A 156 -22.08 17.64 18.24
CA ARG A 156 -23.06 18.63 18.70
C ARG A 156 -24.48 18.06 18.77
N ARG A 157 -24.92 17.37 17.73
CA ARG A 157 -26.23 16.70 17.70
C ARG A 157 -26.39 15.68 18.83
N LEU A 158 -25.34 14.92 19.12
CA LEU A 158 -25.33 13.95 20.20
C LEU A 158 -25.34 14.57 21.60
N MET A 159 -24.65 15.69 21.79
CA MET A 159 -24.59 16.42 23.06
C MET A 159 -25.93 17.08 23.40
N GLU A 160 -26.60 17.65 22.40
CA GLU A 160 -27.86 18.38 22.56
C GLU A 160 -29.04 17.43 22.78
N GLU A 161 -29.11 16.35 21.99
CA GLU A 161 -30.31 15.50 21.93
C GLU A 161 -30.23 14.21 22.77
N VAL A 162 -29.02 13.72 23.10
CA VAL A 162 -28.84 12.44 23.82
C VAL A 162 -28.29 12.68 25.22
N SER A 163 -27.07 13.22 25.31
CA SER A 163 -26.43 13.48 26.60
C SER A 163 -25.19 14.35 26.47
N LYS A 164 -25.06 15.33 27.38
CA LYS A 164 -23.88 16.19 27.47
C LYS A 164 -22.60 15.41 27.79
N TRP A 165 -22.70 14.24 28.41
CA TRP A 165 -21.54 13.39 28.72
C TRP A 165 -20.83 12.84 27.48
N VAL A 166 -21.54 12.78 26.34
CA VAL A 166 -20.96 12.37 25.05
C VAL A 166 -19.86 13.34 24.58
N ALA A 167 -19.92 14.60 25.04
CA ALA A 167 -18.88 15.60 24.78
C ALA A 167 -17.50 15.10 25.21
N LEU A 168 -17.41 14.48 26.39
CA LEU A 168 -16.15 14.02 26.95
C LEU A 168 -15.51 12.95 26.06
N PHE A 169 -16.31 12.01 25.56
CA PHE A 169 -15.84 10.98 24.63
C PHE A 169 -15.25 11.60 23.36
N PHE A 170 -15.96 12.52 22.70
CA PHE A 170 -15.47 13.13 21.46
C PHE A 170 -14.24 14.00 21.68
N VAL A 171 -14.19 14.78 22.76
CA VAL A 171 -13.02 15.61 23.09
C VAL A 171 -11.78 14.73 23.31
N VAL A 172 -11.91 13.67 24.12
CA VAL A 172 -10.81 12.73 24.38
C VAL A 172 -10.40 12.02 23.09
N TYR A 173 -11.36 11.53 22.30
CA TYR A 173 -11.08 10.85 21.03
C TYR A 173 -10.37 11.78 20.03
N VAL A 174 -10.82 13.03 19.88
CA VAL A 174 -10.22 13.99 18.94
C VAL A 174 -8.80 14.36 19.38
N ILE A 175 -8.57 14.60 20.67
CA ILE A 175 -7.23 14.92 21.19
C ILE A 175 -6.28 13.72 21.03
N LEU A 176 -6.73 12.52 21.35
CA LEU A 176 -5.86 11.34 21.31
C LEU A 176 -5.65 10.81 19.89
N VAL A 177 -6.69 10.80 19.06
CA VAL A 177 -6.66 10.12 17.75
C VAL A 177 -6.44 11.12 16.63
N VAL A 178 -7.29 12.15 16.51
CA VAL A 178 -7.18 13.10 15.40
C VAL A 178 -5.88 13.89 15.48
N PHE A 179 -5.51 14.36 16.67
CA PHE A 179 -4.25 15.09 16.87
C PHE A 179 -3.01 14.22 16.63
N THR A 180 -3.03 12.96 17.09
CA THR A 180 -1.93 12.00 16.83
C THR A 180 -1.83 11.68 15.35
N VAL A 181 -2.94 11.47 14.65
CA VAL A 181 -2.96 11.20 13.20
C VAL A 181 -2.41 12.38 12.41
N VAL A 182 -2.88 13.60 12.70
CA VAL A 182 -2.38 14.82 12.04
C VAL A 182 -0.88 14.99 12.26
N ARG A 183 -0.39 14.76 13.49
CA ARG A 183 1.03 14.93 13.84
C ARG A 183 1.94 13.77 13.42
N MET A 184 1.37 12.61 13.10
CA MET A 184 2.14 11.46 12.59
C MET A 184 2.28 11.51 11.07
N ILE A 185 1.34 12.17 10.37
CA ILE A 185 1.33 12.29 8.91
C ILE A 185 2.05 13.56 8.42
N PHE A 186 2.09 14.63 9.24
CA PHE A 186 2.75 15.91 8.94
C PHE A 186 3.85 16.23 9.97
#